data_AF-A0A372L898-F1
#
_entry.id   AF-A0A372L898-F1
#
_cell.length_a   1.000
_cell.length_b   1.000
_cell.length_c   1.000
_cell.angle_alpha   90.00
_cell.angle_beta   90.00
_cell.angle_gamma   90.00
#
_symmetry.space_group_name_H-M   'P 1'
#
loop_
_entity.id
_entity.type
_entity.pdbx_description
1 polymer ?
#
loop_
_entity_poly.entity_id
_entity_poly.type
_entity_poly.pdbx_seq_one_letter_code
_entity_poly.pdbx_strand_id
1 'polypeptide(L)' 'MREFIHDCFIDALGMPPSDEQIDTVINNMPAELVSLVEKLGENNAEVREKIYVWVNENINDFL' A
#
# COMPACT_ATOMS: atom_id res chain seq x y z
N MET A 1 -4.33 -6.42 -4.06
CA MET A 1 -3.78 -5.19 -3.43
C MET A 1 -3.85 -5.22 -1.89
N ARG A 2 -5.00 -5.54 -1.28
CA ARG A 2 -5.14 -5.58 0.19
C ARG A 2 -4.10 -6.47 0.90
N GLU A 3 -3.88 -7.69 0.40
CA GLU A 3 -2.85 -8.60 0.94
C GLU A 3 -1.45 -7.98 0.89
N PHE A 4 -1.14 -7.24 -0.17
CA PHE A 4 0.15 -6.57 -0.30
C PHE A 4 0.33 -5.43 0.70
N ILE A 5 -0.71 -4.63 0.92
CA ILE A 5 -0.70 -3.58 1.96
C ILE A 5 -0.53 -4.22 3.34
N HIS A 6 -1.22 -5.33 3.59
CA HIS A 6 -1.08 -6.10 4.83
C HIS A 6 0.37 -6.56 5.05
N ASP A 7 1.03 -7.09 4.02
CA ASP A 7 2.45 -7.46 4.08
C ASP A 7 3.36 -6.25 4.37
N CYS A 8 3.07 -5.08 3.79
CA CYS A 8 3.84 -3.86 4.05
C CYS A 8 3.80 -3.44 5.53
N PHE A 9 2.63 -3.53 6.17
CA PHE A 9 2.49 -3.23 7.59
C PHE A 9 3.24 -4.22 8.49
N ILE A 10 3.19 -5.51 8.17
CA ILE A 10 3.97 -6.52 8.90
C ILE A 10 5.47 -6.25 8.77
N ASP A 11 5.94 -5.92 7.57
CA ASP A 11 7.36 -5.67 7.33
C ASP A 11 7.86 -4.42 8.07
N ALA A 12 7.07 -3.34 8.06
CA ALA A 12 7.45 -2.06 8.67
C ALA A 12 7.25 -1.99 10.18
N LEU A 13 6.16 -2.56 10.70
CA LEU A 13 5.74 -2.41 12.10
C LEU A 13 5.79 -3.72 12.90
N GLY A 14 6.01 -4.86 12.23
CA GLY A 14 5.98 -6.17 12.87
C GLY A 14 4.58 -6.62 13.29
N MET A 15 3.53 -5.90 12.89
CA MET A 15 2.14 -6.19 13.24
C MET A 15 1.20 -6.04 12.04
N PRO A 16 0.14 -6.86 11.94
CA PRO A 16 -0.84 -6.73 10.88
C PRO A 16 -1.71 -5.48 11.08
N PRO A 17 -2.12 -4.80 10.00
CA PRO A 17 -3.07 -3.69 10.06
C PRO A 17 -4.50 -4.18 10.31
N SER A 18 -5.37 -3.28 10.75
CA SER A 18 -6.82 -3.47 10.72
C SER A 18 -7.40 -3.24 9.31
N ASP A 19 -8.61 -3.73 9.06
CA ASP A 19 -9.32 -3.47 7.80
C ASP A 19 -9.52 -1.96 7.54
N GLU A 20 -9.79 -1.17 8.58
CA GLU A 20 -9.92 0.29 8.47
C GLU A 20 -8.60 0.97 8.07
N GLN A 21 -7.46 0.47 8.56
CA GLN A 21 -6.15 0.98 8.17
C GLN A 21 -5.84 0.65 6.71
N ILE A 22 -6.15 -0.56 6.26
CA ILE A 22 -6.02 -0.95 4.85
C ILE A 22 -6.89 -0.06 3.96
N ASP A 23 -8.15 0.17 4.34
CA ASP A 23 -9.05 1.03 3.58
C ASP A 23 -8.58 2.48 3.57
N THR A 24 -8.01 2.97 4.68
CA THR A 24 -7.38 4.29 4.75
C THR A 24 -6.21 4.42 3.77
N VAL A 25 -5.34 3.40 3.70
CA VAL A 25 -4.21 3.37 2.76
C VAL A 25 -4.70 3.40 1.32
N ILE A 26 -5.72 2.60 0.98
CA ILE A 26 -6.29 2.55 -0.37
C ILE A 26 -6.92 3.91 -0.73
N ASN A 27 -7.66 4.53 0.18
CA ASN A 27 -8.36 5.79 -0.07
C ASN A 27 -7.40 7.00 -0.15
N ASN A 28 -6.27 6.94 0.54
CA ASN A 28 -5.24 8.00 0.51
C ASN A 28 -4.17 7.76 -0.56
N MET A 29 -4.28 6.67 -1.34
CA MET A 29 -3.29 6.35 -2.36
C MET A 29 -3.25 7.44 -3.44
N PRO A 30 -2.05 7.95 -3.79
CA PRO A 30 -1.88 8.94 -4.84
C PRO A 30 -2.50 8.48 -6.16
N ALA A 31 -3.19 9.39 -6.85
CA ALA A 31 -3.82 9.11 -8.14
C ALA A 31 -2.84 8.58 -9.20
N GLU A 32 -1.55 8.94 -9.10
CA GLU A 32 -0.49 8.41 -9.96
C GLU A 32 -0.25 6.91 -9.75
N LEU A 33 -0.26 6.44 -8.50
CA LEU A 33 -0.12 5.03 -8.18
C LEU A 33 -1.36 4.24 -8.58
N VAL A 34 -2.56 4.82 -8.36
CA VAL A 34 -3.82 4.23 -8.85
C VAL A 34 -3.78 4.07 -10.37
N SER A 35 -3.39 5.11 -11.09
CA SER A 35 -3.24 5.08 -12.55
C SER A 35 -2.20 4.04 -13.01
N LEU A 36 -1.13 3.85 -12.25
CA LEU A 36 -0.10 2.86 -12.56
C LEU A 36 -0.62 1.43 -12.37
N VAL A 37 -1.37 1.19 -11.29
CA VAL A 37 -2.06 -0.10 -11.05
C VAL A 37 -3.01 -0.41 -12.21
N GLU A 38 -3.81 0.56 -12.65
CA GLU A 38 -4.75 0.37 -13.76
C GLU A 38 -4.05 0.02 -15.09
N LYS A 39 -2.87 0.59 -15.33
CA LYS A 39 -2.11 0.37 -16.58
C LYS A 39 -1.32 -0.93 -16.59
N LEU A 40 -0.66 -1.26 -15.48
CA LEU A 40 0.31 -2.36 -15.42
C LEU A 40 -0.21 -3.58 -14.66
N GLY A 41 -1.29 -3.42 -13.90
CA GLY A 41 -1.84 -4.42 -13.00
C GLY A 41 -1.18 -4.39 -11.62
N GLU A 42 -1.96 -4.71 -10.59
CA GLU A 42 -1.52 -4.71 -9.18
C GLU A 42 -0.36 -5.68 -8.86
N ASN A 43 -0.16 -6.70 -9.69
CA ASN A 43 0.89 -7.71 -9.51
C ASN A 43 2.19 -7.37 -10.24
N ASN A 44 2.21 -6.26 -10.98
CA ASN A 44 3.43 -5.80 -11.64
C ASN A 44 4.50 -5.44 -10.59
N ALA A 45 5.75 -5.84 -10.83
CA ALA A 45 6.84 -5.61 -9.89
C ALA A 45 7.08 -4.12 -9.61
N GLU A 46 7.00 -3.26 -10.64
CA GLU A 46 7.17 -1.81 -10.50
C GLU A 46 6.03 -1.19 -9.68
N VAL A 47 4.81 -1.64 -9.90
CA VAL A 47 3.63 -1.20 -9.12
C VAL A 47 3.81 -1.55 -7.65
N ARG A 48 4.20 -2.80 -7.37
CA ARG A 48 4.39 -3.28 -5.99
C ARG A 48 5.52 -2.52 -5.29
N GLU A 49 6.65 -2.32 -5.96
CA GLU A 49 7.77 -1.55 -5.40
C GLU A 49 7.34 -0.13 -5.03
N LYS A 50 6.64 0.58 -5.94
CA LYS A 50 6.20 1.95 -5.68
C LYS A 50 5.15 2.05 -4.57
N ILE A 51 4.20 1.12 -4.52
CA ILE A 51 3.23 1.05 -3.43
C ILE A 51 3.93 0.78 -2.11
N TYR A 52 4.89 -0.16 -2.06
CA TYR A 52 5.63 -0.49 -0.85
C TYR A 52 6.41 0.71 -0.30
N VAL A 53 7.16 1.42 -1.16
CA VAL A 53 7.88 2.63 -0.75
C VAL A 53 6.91 3.67 -0.21
N TRP A 54 5.82 3.95 -0.93
CA TRP A 54 4.84 4.95 -0.49
C TRP A 54 4.17 4.56 0.83
N VAL A 55 3.75 3.31 0.99
CA VAL A 55 3.15 2.83 2.25
C VAL A 55 4.14 3.01 3.40
N ASN A 56 5.40 2.60 3.24
CA ASN A 56 6.41 2.72 4.29
C ASN A 56 6.76 4.17 4.66
N GLU A 57 6.79 5.08 3.68
CA GLU A 57 7.04 6.50 3.93
C GLU A 57 5.90 7.18 4.69
N ASN A 58 4.65 6.70 4.51
CA ASN A 58 3.44 7.30 5.07
C ASN A 58 2.80 6.44 6.17
N ILE A 59 3.44 5.35 6.59
CA ILE A 59 2.80 4.34 7.45
C ILE A 59 2.35 4.90 8.80
N ASN A 60 3.10 5.86 9.34
CA ASN A 60 2.78 6.52 10.61
C ASN A 60 1.54 7.41 10.52
N ASP A 61 1.14 7.83 9.31
CA ASP A 61 -0.06 8.63 9.09
C ASP A 61 -1.34 7.76 9.08
N PHE A 62 -1.19 6.43 9.07
CA PHE A 62 -2.28 5.44 9.06
C PHE A 62 -2.44 4.71 10.42
N LEU A 63 -1.71 5.13 11.45
CA LEU A 63 -1.78 4.62 12.83
C LEU A 63 -2.76 5.45 13.69
#